data_AF-A0A067R0P0-F1
#
_entry.id   AF-A0A067R0P0-F1
#
_cell.length_a   1.000
_cell.length_b   1.000
_cell.length_c   1.000
_cell.angle_alpha   90.00
_cell.angle_beta   90.00
_cell.angle_gamma   90.00
#
_symmetry.space_group_name_H-M   'P 1'
#
loop_
_entity.id
_entity.type
_entity.pdbx_description
1 polymer ?
#
loop_
_entity_poly.entity_id
_entity_poly.type
_entity_poly.pdbx_seq_one_letter_code
_entity_poly.pdbx_strand_id
1 'polypeptide(L)'
;MHLLQAPNAVQDWQHVYDVFAEKWHFPGCAGSVDGKHVTIQAPSNSGSYFFNYKSYHSTVLMAAVDAQYSFLAVNIGCNGRVSDDVVFAASGIPGYLERQLWRIVPAVPLSGRVMSLHPVVIEDEAFPLRPNLMKPYARNTENWNVTHRVFNL
;
A
#
# COMPACT_ATOMS: atom_id res chain seq x y z
N MET A 1 4.40 3.34 -14.87
CA MET A 1 3.99 4.03 -13.63
C MET A 1 3.37 5.37 -14.01
N HIS A 2 2.09 5.55 -13.74
CA HIS A 2 1.42 6.84 -13.96
C HIS A 2 1.12 7.43 -12.57
N LEU A 3 1.81 8.52 -12.24
CA LEU A 3 1.55 9.24 -11.00
C LEU A 3 0.31 10.10 -11.22
N LEU A 4 -0.78 9.74 -10.57
CA LEU A 4 -2.00 10.54 -10.54
C LEU A 4 -1.94 11.35 -9.24
N GLN A 5 -1.53 12.61 -9.34
CA GLN A 5 -1.62 13.61 -8.26
C GLN A 5 -0.99 13.24 -6.92
N ALA A 6 0.27 12.83 -6.97
CA ALA A 6 0.98 12.43 -5.78
C ALA A 6 1.42 13.66 -4.94
N PRO A 7 1.25 13.67 -3.60
CA PRO A 7 1.70 14.74 -2.71
C PRO A 7 3.18 15.06 -2.93
N ASN A 8 3.51 16.32 -3.19
CA ASN A 8 4.88 16.74 -3.53
C ASN A 8 5.51 17.70 -2.50
N ALA A 9 4.71 18.20 -1.56
CA ALA A 9 5.15 19.05 -0.46
C ALA A 9 4.96 18.39 0.91
N VAL A 10 5.71 18.84 1.90
CA VAL A 10 5.64 18.35 3.30
C VAL A 10 4.22 18.51 3.86
N GLN A 11 3.58 19.64 3.56
CA GLN A 11 2.24 19.97 4.03
C GLN A 11 1.18 19.01 3.49
N ASP A 12 1.31 18.58 2.24
CA ASP A 12 0.38 17.62 1.62
C ASP A 12 0.47 16.26 2.33
N TRP A 13 1.68 15.82 2.66
CA TRP A 13 1.89 14.59 3.43
C TRP A 13 1.38 14.71 4.87
N GLN A 14 1.53 15.88 5.50
CA GLN A 14 0.97 16.11 6.83
C GLN A 14 -0.54 15.92 6.84
N HIS A 15 -1.24 16.43 5.82
CA HIS A 15 -2.67 16.23 5.67
C HIS A 15 -3.02 14.73 5.58
N VAL A 16 -2.29 13.96 4.79
CA VAL A 16 -2.50 12.49 4.70
C VAL A 16 -2.38 11.84 6.08
N TYR A 17 -1.35 12.17 6.87
CA TYR A 17 -1.17 11.62 8.22
C TYR A 17 -2.31 11.97 9.17
N ASP A 18 -2.72 13.23 9.16
CA ASP A 18 -3.75 13.73 10.04
C ASP A 18 -5.08 13.03 9.75
N VAL A 19 -5.42 12.85 8.47
CA VAL A 19 -6.66 12.17 8.07
C VAL A 19 -6.61 10.67 8.38
N PHE A 20 -5.45 10.00 8.25
CA PHE A 20 -5.30 8.62 8.71
C PHE A 20 -5.44 8.48 10.24
N ALA A 21 -4.85 9.40 11.00
CA ALA A 21 -4.97 9.41 12.45
C ALA A 21 -6.42 9.65 12.90
N GLU A 22 -7.14 10.55 12.24
CA GLU A 22 -8.52 10.90 12.54
C GLU A 22 -9.50 9.77 12.18
N LYS A 23 -9.44 9.26 10.93
CA LYS A 23 -10.45 8.32 10.40
C LYS A 23 -10.17 6.86 10.75
N TRP A 24 -8.90 6.48 10.73
CA TRP A 24 -8.47 5.08 10.82
C TRP A 24 -7.71 4.79 12.11
N HIS A 25 -7.56 5.80 12.98
CA HIS A 25 -6.80 5.70 14.24
C HIS A 25 -5.37 5.18 14.04
N PHE A 26 -4.78 5.48 12.88
CA PHE A 26 -3.44 5.04 12.51
C PHE A 26 -2.51 6.24 12.25
N PRO A 27 -1.98 6.86 13.32
CA PRO A 27 -1.09 8.01 13.18
C PRO A 27 0.22 7.62 12.48
N GLY A 28 0.71 8.51 11.60
CA GLY A 28 1.94 8.29 10.83
C GLY A 28 1.80 7.39 9.60
N CYS A 29 0.56 7.05 9.20
CA CYS A 29 0.30 6.33 7.96
C CYS A 29 0.30 7.26 6.74
N ALA A 30 1.17 6.99 5.78
CA ALA A 30 1.28 7.72 4.52
C ALA A 30 0.37 7.18 3.41
N GLY A 31 -0.36 6.11 3.65
CA GLY A 31 -1.18 5.47 2.64
C GLY A 31 -1.30 3.98 2.86
N SER A 32 -2.15 3.38 2.05
CA SER A 32 -2.22 1.92 1.90
C SER A 32 -1.99 1.53 0.45
N VAL A 33 -1.34 0.39 0.20
CA VAL A 33 -1.25 -0.19 -1.14
C VAL A 33 -2.05 -1.50 -1.18
N ASP A 34 -2.59 -1.78 -2.35
CA ASP A 34 -3.17 -3.08 -2.68
C ASP A 34 -3.19 -3.29 -4.20
N GLY A 35 -3.26 -4.57 -4.59
CA GLY A 35 -3.45 -5.01 -5.96
C GLY A 35 -4.92 -5.32 -6.26
N LYS A 36 -5.42 -4.84 -7.39
CA LYS A 36 -6.76 -5.16 -7.90
C LYS A 36 -6.69 -5.78 -9.27
N HIS A 37 -7.25 -6.98 -9.40
CA HIS A 37 -7.53 -7.57 -10.71
C HIS A 37 -8.66 -6.79 -11.40
N VAL A 38 -8.36 -6.25 -12.58
CA VAL A 38 -9.31 -5.64 -13.50
C VAL A 38 -9.58 -6.64 -14.62
N THR A 39 -10.82 -7.10 -14.72
CA THR A 39 -11.24 -8.04 -15.76
C THR A 39 -11.03 -7.43 -17.15
N ILE A 40 -10.48 -8.23 -18.06
CA ILE A 40 -10.29 -7.85 -19.45
C ILE A 40 -10.80 -8.96 -20.37
N GLN A 41 -11.14 -8.58 -21.60
CA GLN A 41 -11.16 -9.55 -22.68
C GLN A 41 -9.72 -9.93 -23.02
N ALA A 42 -9.44 -11.23 -23.04
CA ALA A 42 -8.11 -11.73 -23.39
C ALA A 42 -7.70 -11.24 -24.79
N PRO A 43 -6.52 -10.63 -24.95
CA PRO A 43 -5.99 -10.32 -26.27
C PRO A 43 -5.86 -11.58 -27.14
N SER A 44 -6.00 -11.43 -28.45
CA SER A 44 -5.83 -12.55 -29.38
C SER A 44 -4.49 -13.25 -29.17
N ASN A 45 -4.49 -14.59 -29.20
CA ASN A 45 -3.30 -15.42 -29.04
C ASN A 45 -2.56 -15.27 -27.69
N SER A 46 -3.21 -14.75 -26.64
CA SER A 46 -2.57 -14.59 -25.32
C SER A 46 -2.52 -15.87 -24.48
N GLY A 47 -3.26 -16.92 -24.85
CA GLY A 47 -3.41 -18.12 -24.04
C GLY A 47 -3.80 -17.79 -22.59
N SER A 48 -3.12 -18.41 -21.61
CA SER A 48 -3.34 -18.17 -20.18
C SER A 48 -2.51 -17.01 -19.59
N TYR A 49 -1.86 -16.18 -20.41
CA TYR A 49 -0.99 -15.10 -19.94
C TYR A 49 -1.70 -14.12 -18.98
N PHE A 50 -2.96 -13.79 -19.26
CA PHE A 50 -3.79 -12.94 -18.40
C PHE A 50 -4.71 -13.72 -17.45
N PHE A 51 -4.69 -15.06 -17.49
CA PHE A 51 -5.59 -15.89 -16.70
C PHE A 51 -5.11 -15.97 -15.25
N ASN A 52 -5.94 -15.49 -14.34
CA ASN A 52 -5.61 -15.39 -12.91
C ASN A 52 -6.10 -16.63 -12.12
N TYR A 53 -5.75 -16.65 -10.83
CA TYR A 53 -6.13 -17.73 -9.91
C TYR A 53 -7.64 -17.80 -9.61
N LYS A 54 -8.39 -16.74 -9.96
CA LYS A 54 -9.86 -16.68 -9.83
C LYS A 54 -10.58 -17.15 -11.11
N SER A 55 -9.86 -17.79 -12.03
CA SER A 55 -10.38 -18.38 -13.26
C SER A 55 -10.98 -17.40 -14.27
N TYR A 56 -10.43 -16.18 -14.37
CA TYR A 56 -10.77 -15.23 -15.43
C TYR A 56 -9.55 -14.46 -15.94
N HIS A 57 -9.67 -13.80 -17.10
CA HIS A 57 -8.61 -12.95 -17.64
C HIS A 57 -8.61 -11.56 -17.01
N SER A 58 -7.46 -11.11 -16.53
CA SER A 58 -7.31 -9.80 -15.89
C SER A 58 -5.94 -9.17 -16.14
N THR A 59 -5.89 -7.86 -15.96
CA THR A 59 -4.66 -7.12 -15.68
C THR A 59 -4.69 -6.65 -14.23
N VAL A 60 -3.52 -6.48 -13.60
CA VAL A 60 -3.39 -5.97 -12.25
C VAL A 60 -3.27 -4.44 -12.30
N LEU A 61 -4.09 -3.77 -11.49
CA LEU A 61 -3.94 -2.40 -11.08
C LEU A 61 -3.34 -2.42 -9.68
N MET A 62 -2.14 -1.86 -9.52
CA MET A 62 -1.49 -1.67 -8.23
C MET A 62 -1.62 -0.19 -7.85
N ALA A 63 -2.13 0.10 -6.66
CA ALA A 63 -2.42 1.48 -6.26
C ALA A 63 -2.04 1.76 -4.82
N ALA A 64 -1.40 2.91 -4.60
CA ALA A 64 -1.31 3.55 -3.30
C ALA A 64 -2.48 4.53 -3.15
N VAL A 65 -3.16 4.52 -2.01
CA VAL A 65 -4.29 5.40 -1.70
C VAL A 65 -4.15 6.08 -0.34
N ASP A 66 -4.79 7.23 -0.19
CA ASP A 66 -4.90 7.93 1.09
C ASP A 66 -6.11 7.44 1.94
N ALA A 67 -6.26 8.03 3.13
CA ALA A 67 -7.36 7.75 4.05
C ALA A 67 -8.75 8.14 3.52
N GLN A 68 -8.83 8.85 2.39
CA GLN A 68 -10.06 9.27 1.71
C GLN A 68 -10.33 8.44 0.46
N TYR A 69 -9.57 7.36 0.25
CA TYR A 69 -9.64 6.50 -0.93
C TYR A 69 -9.24 7.21 -2.23
N SER A 70 -8.48 8.29 -2.15
CA SER A 70 -7.91 8.98 -3.32
C SER A 70 -6.60 8.32 -3.72
N PHE A 71 -6.36 8.19 -5.02
CA PHE A 71 -5.10 7.64 -5.53
C PHE A 71 -3.93 8.59 -5.26
N LEU A 72 -2.88 8.06 -4.63
CA LEU A 72 -1.58 8.70 -4.48
C LEU A 72 -0.64 8.29 -5.62
N ALA A 73 -0.69 7.03 -6.04
CA ALA A 73 0.09 6.49 -7.14
C ALA A 73 -0.60 5.27 -7.73
N VAL A 74 -0.49 5.10 -9.06
CA VAL A 74 -1.11 3.97 -9.76
C VAL A 74 -0.14 3.37 -10.79
N ASN A 75 -0.14 2.04 -10.86
CA ASN A 75 0.50 1.29 -11.93
C ASN A 75 -0.51 0.28 -12.49
N ILE A 76 -0.66 0.25 -13.82
CA ILE A 76 -1.62 -0.63 -14.51
C ILE A 76 -0.87 -1.33 -15.63
N GLY A 77 -1.22 -2.58 -15.89
CA GLY A 77 -0.79 -3.30 -17.08
C GLY A 77 0.01 -4.57 -16.79
N CYS A 78 0.28 -4.89 -15.52
CA CYS A 78 0.83 -6.20 -15.21
C CYS A 78 -0.23 -7.28 -15.52
N ASN A 79 0.19 -8.43 -16.02
CA ASN A 79 -0.75 -9.49 -16.34
C ASN A 79 -1.32 -10.12 -15.05
N GLY A 80 -2.57 -10.56 -15.09
CA GLY A 80 -3.31 -11.05 -13.92
C GLY A 80 -2.82 -12.35 -13.30
N ARG A 81 -1.78 -12.98 -13.85
CA ARG A 81 -1.20 -14.20 -13.29
C ARG A 81 -0.18 -13.91 -12.18
N VAL A 82 0.39 -12.70 -12.17
CA VAL A 82 1.46 -12.30 -11.25
C VAL A 82 0.87 -11.93 -9.89
N SER A 83 1.55 -12.30 -8.81
CA SER A 83 1.18 -11.99 -7.43
C SER A 83 1.46 -10.53 -7.06
N ASP A 84 0.70 -9.99 -6.09
CA ASP A 84 0.73 -8.58 -5.73
C ASP A 84 2.10 -8.09 -5.25
N ASP A 85 2.86 -8.92 -4.53
CA ASP A 85 4.23 -8.62 -4.08
C ASP A 85 5.19 -8.37 -5.26
N VAL A 86 5.09 -9.20 -6.30
CA VAL A 86 5.91 -9.09 -7.51
C VAL A 86 5.46 -7.89 -8.35
N VAL A 87 4.15 -7.68 -8.50
CA VAL A 87 3.62 -6.49 -9.20
C VAL A 87 4.06 -5.21 -8.50
N PHE A 88 3.95 -5.16 -7.16
CA PHE A 88 4.35 -4.02 -6.36
C PHE A 88 5.83 -3.70 -6.53
N ALA A 89 6.71 -4.71 -6.42
CA ALA A 89 8.15 -4.53 -6.62
C ALA A 89 8.48 -3.95 -8.01
N ALA A 90 7.75 -4.36 -9.06
CA ALA A 90 7.95 -3.88 -10.43
C ALA A 90 7.22 -2.56 -10.76
N SER A 91 6.30 -2.10 -9.91
CA SER A 91 5.36 -1.00 -10.22
C SER A 91 6.00 0.40 -10.21
N GLY A 92 7.17 0.56 -9.59
CA GLY A 92 7.79 1.86 -9.30
C GLY A 92 7.19 2.58 -8.08
N ILE A 93 6.05 2.13 -7.55
CA ILE A 93 5.43 2.64 -6.32
C ILE A 93 6.36 2.53 -5.11
N PRO A 94 7.07 1.40 -4.85
CA PRO A 94 7.95 1.30 -3.69
C PRO A 94 9.03 2.39 -3.70
N GLY A 95 9.70 2.57 -4.84
CA GLY A 95 10.74 3.60 -4.98
C GLY A 95 10.19 5.02 -4.94
N TYR A 96 8.95 5.24 -5.39
CA TYR A 96 8.26 6.52 -5.21
C TYR A 96 8.04 6.80 -3.71
N LEU A 97 7.37 5.88 -2.99
CA LEU A 97 7.08 6.01 -1.57
C LEU A 97 8.35 6.20 -0.74
N GLU A 98 9.38 5.37 -0.96
CA GLU A 98 10.67 5.53 -0.28
C GLU A 98 11.23 6.94 -0.48
N ARG A 99 11.30 7.44 -1.72
CA ARG A 99 11.83 8.80 -1.97
C ARG A 99 11.02 9.89 -1.29
N GLN A 100 9.69 9.78 -1.21
CA GLN A 100 8.86 10.80 -0.55
C GLN A 100 9.00 10.72 0.96
N LEU A 101 8.84 9.54 1.54
CA LEU A 101 8.82 9.33 2.99
C LEU A 101 10.17 9.63 3.64
N TRP A 102 11.29 9.33 2.96
CA TRP A 102 12.63 9.61 3.48
C TRP A 102 13.08 11.06 3.28
N ARG A 103 12.60 11.77 2.25
CA ARG A 103 13.08 13.13 1.91
C ARG A 103 12.24 14.24 2.50
N ILE A 104 10.94 14.02 2.65
CA ILE A 104 9.98 15.10 2.86
C ILE A 104 9.52 15.17 4.31
N VAL A 105 9.43 14.04 5.00
CA VAL A 105 8.72 14.00 6.28
C VAL A 105 9.69 13.72 7.42
N PRO A 106 9.94 14.69 8.32
CA PRO A 106 10.68 14.43 9.54
C PRO A 106 9.90 13.42 10.39
N ALA A 107 10.61 12.54 11.08
CA ALA A 107 9.99 11.56 11.96
C ALA A 107 9.09 12.30 12.98
N VAL A 108 7.80 11.98 12.97
CA VAL A 108 6.81 12.67 13.80
C VAL A 108 6.79 12.03 15.19
N PRO A 109 6.89 12.81 16.27
CA PRO A 109 6.69 12.28 17.61
C PRO A 109 5.24 11.81 17.72
N LEU A 110 5.03 10.52 18.00
CA LEU A 110 3.70 10.05 18.37
C LEU A 110 3.35 10.61 19.74
N SER A 111 2.12 11.12 19.91
CA SER A 111 1.65 11.66 21.18
C SER A 111 1.91 10.65 22.33
N GLY A 112 2.65 11.10 23.36
CA GLY A 112 3.02 10.27 24.50
C GLY A 112 4.20 9.31 24.28
N ARG A 113 4.92 9.38 23.16
CA ARG A 113 6.13 8.58 22.91
C ARG A 113 7.36 9.46 22.72
N VAL A 114 8.50 9.00 23.27
CA VAL A 114 9.82 9.65 23.10
C VAL A 114 10.40 9.39 21.71
N MET A 115 9.95 8.31 21.04
CA MET A 115 10.42 7.93 19.71
C MET A 115 9.57 8.57 18.63
N SER A 116 10.24 9.29 17.74
CA SER A 116 9.69 9.64 16.44
C SER A 116 9.70 8.43 15.53
N LEU A 117 8.58 8.14 14.87
CA LEU A 117 8.50 7.08 13.87
C LEU A 117 8.61 7.68 12.47
N HIS A 118 9.33 6.97 11.59
CA HIS A 118 9.23 7.24 10.18
C HIS A 118 7.82 6.88 9.69
N PRO A 119 7.26 7.67 8.76
CA PRO A 119 6.00 7.33 8.14
C PRO A 119 6.00 5.94 7.52
N VAL A 120 4.89 5.24 7.66
CA VAL A 120 4.71 3.89 7.12
C VAL A 120 3.55 3.87 6.12
N VAL A 121 3.64 2.97 5.16
CA VAL A 121 2.51 2.58 4.29
C VAL A 121 2.04 1.20 4.74
N ILE A 122 0.73 1.00 4.77
CA ILE A 122 0.12 -0.25 5.25
C ILE A 122 -0.33 -1.13 4.08
N GLU A 123 -0.19 -2.44 4.24
CA GLU A 123 -0.42 -3.43 3.19
C GLU A 123 -1.19 -4.63 3.72
N ASP A 124 -1.57 -5.56 2.83
CA ASP A 124 -2.07 -6.88 3.22
C ASP A 124 -0.93 -7.86 3.57
N GLU A 125 -1.30 -9.09 3.95
CA GLU A 125 -0.35 -10.12 4.39
C GLU A 125 0.62 -10.60 3.30
N ALA A 126 0.23 -10.47 2.02
CA ALA A 126 1.00 -10.94 0.87
C ALA A 126 2.26 -10.09 0.63
N PHE A 127 2.29 -8.85 1.12
CA PHE A 127 3.44 -7.96 0.98
C PHE A 127 4.56 -8.30 1.98
N PRO A 128 5.83 -7.95 1.67
CA PRO A 128 6.94 -8.09 2.61
C PRO A 128 6.95 -6.97 3.65
N LEU A 129 7.39 -7.26 4.87
CA LEU A 129 7.65 -6.22 5.87
C LEU A 129 8.93 -5.43 5.50
N ARG A 130 8.86 -4.09 5.51
CA ARG A 130 10.01 -3.19 5.24
C ARG A 130 10.00 -2.00 6.21
N PRO A 131 11.08 -1.21 6.34
CA PRO A 131 11.12 -0.07 7.26
C PRO A 131 9.95 0.93 7.13
N ASN A 132 9.47 1.15 5.90
CA ASN A 132 8.35 2.05 5.62
C ASN A 132 7.12 1.31 5.06
N LEU A 133 7.07 -0.02 5.20
CA LEU A 133 5.99 -0.87 4.70
C LEU A 133 5.57 -1.85 5.79
N MET A 134 4.39 -1.63 6.35
CA MET A 134 3.85 -2.38 7.47
C MET A 134 2.74 -3.31 6.98
N LYS A 135 2.70 -4.52 7.55
CA LYS A 135 1.68 -5.51 7.24
C LYS A 135 1.06 -6.06 8.54
N PRO A 136 -0.09 -6.73 8.47
CA PRO A 136 -0.76 -7.30 9.64
C PRO A 136 0.14 -8.33 10.32
N TYR A 137 -0.07 -8.54 11.62
CA TYR A 137 0.58 -9.64 12.32
C TYR A 137 0.20 -10.97 11.65
N ALA A 138 1.16 -11.90 11.56
CA ALA A 138 0.89 -13.23 11.03
C ALA A 138 -0.25 -13.89 11.83
N ARG A 139 -1.16 -14.59 11.15
CA ARG A 139 -2.39 -15.18 11.73
C ARG A 139 -2.16 -16.38 12.67
N ASN A 140 -0.99 -16.48 13.31
CA ASN A 140 -0.77 -17.42 14.41
C ASN A 140 -1.38 -16.84 15.71
N THR A 141 -2.63 -17.19 15.96
CA THR A 141 -3.46 -16.58 17.01
C THR A 141 -3.16 -17.06 18.43
N GLU A 142 -2.28 -18.05 18.62
CA GLU A 142 -2.01 -18.66 19.94
C GLU A 142 -1.56 -17.63 20.99
N ASN A 143 -0.95 -16.51 20.57
CA ASN A 143 -0.46 -15.45 21.46
C ASN A 143 -1.09 -14.06 21.21
N TRP A 144 -2.21 -13.98 20.49
CA TRP A 144 -2.83 -12.70 20.17
C TRP A 144 -3.59 -12.10 21.36
N ASN A 145 -3.11 -10.96 21.85
CA ASN A 145 -3.89 -10.09 22.73
C ASN A 145 -4.87 -9.20 21.92
N VAL A 146 -5.65 -8.36 22.62
CA VAL A 146 -6.62 -7.44 22.00
C VAL A 146 -5.97 -6.48 21.00
N THR A 147 -4.76 -6.01 21.26
CA THR A 147 -4.09 -5.03 20.36
C THR A 147 -3.68 -5.66 19.03
N HIS A 148 -3.26 -6.92 19.01
CA HIS A 148 -3.00 -7.65 17.75
C HIS A 148 -4.27 -7.78 16.92
N ARG A 149 -5.40 -8.09 17.57
CA ARG A 149 -6.69 -8.22 16.89
C ARG A 149 -7.13 -6.89 16.29
N VAL A 150 -7.09 -5.81 17.07
CA VAL A 150 -7.50 -4.46 16.62
C VAL A 150 -6.63 -3.98 15.47
N PHE A 151 -5.32 -4.25 15.49
CA PHE A 151 -4.42 -3.89 14.40
C PHE A 151 -4.69 -4.68 13.10
N ASN A 152 -5.14 -5.92 13.22
CA ASN A 152 -5.41 -6.82 12.09
C ASN A 152 -6.86 -6.77 11.57
N LEU A 153 -7.72 -5.93 12.15
CA LEU A 153 -9.10 -5.71 11.68
C LEU A 153 -9.11 -4.96 10.34
#